data_AF-A0A1S8TJH0-F1
#
_entry.id   AF-A0A1S8TJH0-F1
#
_cell.length_a   1.000
_cell.length_b   1.000
_cell.length_c   1.000
_cell.angle_alpha   90.00
_cell.angle_beta   90.00
_cell.angle_gamma   90.00
#
_symmetry.space_group_name_H-M   'P 1'
#
loop_
_entity.id
_entity.type
_entity.pdbx_description
1 polymer ?
#
loop_
_entity_poly.entity_id
_entity_poly.type
_entity_poly.pdbx_seq_one_letter_code
_entity_poly.pdbx_strand_id
1 'polypeptide(L)'
;METILIITDFKKSILYESIITFYDLNIINSSLVDSIHEITELVVIIDVENASNGIKIANKLRMINPSSNILFINNFVSSAEHLFFTKIKGYGKTKILRWRTTYPDELLINIQDLIHPEYPSKVSDIAIIIPVYNEEARFEKVYNFIKKLKILVNQSFTNASIYFVNDGSKDNTQKLIDKLLEAEYEETNIISNQSQLNTYELQYNTRKAGTYVEGISSINASVMIFVDADDSFDIDDIAKIINILNTGYYDIVVGTKDFSAANRSFLRRLVSFFKRLLTKPLLPKGIYDSQTGLKGITSNCSKLLLPHLHENTGLAIDLEMMYIAKKLNFRALQLPVKCIDQEGSHVNIIKDSISFIKIILKLITVNRNISFDKNDISL
;
A
#
# COMPACT_ATOMS: atom_id res chain seq x y z
N MET A 1 -6.58 -25.38 -23.32
CA MET A 1 -5.79 -24.17 -23.05
C MET A 1 -5.92 -23.87 -21.57
N GLU A 2 -5.33 -22.80 -21.06
CA GLU A 2 -5.66 -22.33 -19.72
C GLU A 2 -7.12 -21.84 -19.70
N THR A 3 -7.81 -22.06 -18.59
CA THR A 3 -9.26 -21.83 -18.47
C THR A 3 -9.55 -20.66 -17.52
N ILE A 4 -10.58 -19.87 -17.86
CA ILE A 4 -11.14 -18.81 -17.02
C ILE A 4 -12.57 -19.18 -16.64
N LEU A 5 -12.88 -19.11 -15.34
CA LEU A 5 -14.23 -19.32 -14.83
C LEU A 5 -14.98 -17.98 -14.79
N ILE A 6 -16.18 -17.93 -15.35
CA ILE A 6 -17.06 -16.76 -15.33
C ILE A 6 -18.34 -17.12 -14.61
N ILE A 7 -18.61 -16.43 -13.51
CA ILE A 7 -19.82 -16.58 -12.72
C ILE A 7 -20.65 -15.33 -12.93
N THR A 8 -21.77 -15.45 -13.65
CA THR A 8 -22.58 -14.30 -14.06
C THR A 8 -24.06 -14.48 -13.76
N ASP A 9 -24.77 -13.37 -13.49
CA ASP A 9 -26.24 -13.32 -13.49
C ASP A 9 -26.82 -12.94 -14.86
N PHE A 10 -25.95 -12.77 -15.86
CA PHE A 10 -26.24 -12.39 -17.25
C PHE A 10 -26.90 -11.01 -17.42
N LYS A 11 -26.94 -10.16 -16.37
CA LYS A 11 -27.60 -8.85 -16.44
C LYS A 11 -26.84 -7.81 -17.26
N LYS A 12 -25.51 -7.90 -17.32
CA LYS A 12 -24.66 -6.94 -18.04
C LYS A 12 -24.45 -7.28 -19.53
N SER A 13 -24.89 -8.45 -19.98
CA SER A 13 -24.83 -8.91 -21.39
C SER A 13 -23.44 -8.75 -22.05
N ILE A 14 -22.38 -9.05 -21.30
CA ILE A 14 -20.99 -8.97 -21.79
C ILE A 14 -20.71 -10.18 -22.71
N LEU A 15 -20.21 -9.91 -23.91
CA LEU A 15 -19.87 -10.94 -24.91
C LEU A 15 -18.48 -11.52 -24.64
N TYR A 16 -18.32 -12.23 -23.51
CA TYR A 16 -17.03 -12.73 -23.05
C TYR A 16 -16.26 -13.53 -24.10
N GLU A 17 -16.92 -14.43 -24.84
CA GLU A 17 -16.31 -15.26 -25.88
C GLU A 17 -15.70 -14.43 -27.04
N SER A 18 -16.24 -13.24 -27.31
CA SER A 18 -15.71 -12.35 -28.35
C SER A 18 -14.53 -11.50 -27.88
N ILE A 19 -14.37 -11.35 -26.56
CA ILE A 19 -13.36 -10.49 -25.94
C ILE A 19 -12.17 -11.35 -25.47
N ILE A 20 -12.45 -12.46 -24.78
CA ILE A 20 -11.45 -13.35 -24.19
C ILE A 20 -11.18 -14.48 -25.18
N THR A 21 -10.32 -14.19 -26.17
CA THR A 21 -10.05 -15.12 -27.28
C THR A 21 -8.84 -16.05 -27.03
N PHE A 22 -8.04 -15.78 -25.99
CA PHE A 22 -6.79 -16.50 -25.70
C PHE A 22 -6.94 -17.62 -24.64
N TYR A 23 -8.11 -17.73 -24.02
CA TYR A 23 -8.37 -18.65 -22.91
C TYR A 23 -9.66 -19.44 -23.17
N ASP A 24 -9.72 -20.67 -22.67
CA ASP A 24 -10.98 -21.42 -22.65
C ASP A 24 -11.91 -20.81 -21.59
N LEU A 25 -13.20 -20.71 -21.87
CA LEU A 25 -14.19 -20.11 -20.96
C LEU A 25 -15.12 -21.16 -20.37
N ASN A 26 -15.20 -21.18 -19.03
CA ASN A 26 -16.22 -21.90 -18.29
C ASN A 26 -17.23 -20.88 -17.75
N ILE A 27 -18.39 -20.73 -18.39
CA ILE A 27 -19.41 -19.74 -18.00
C ILE A 27 -20.56 -20.44 -17.28
N ILE A 28 -20.81 -20.05 -16.02
CA ILE A 28 -21.90 -20.58 -15.21
C ILE A 28 -22.80 -19.46 -14.69
N ASN A 29 -24.05 -19.82 -14.41
CA ASN A 29 -24.96 -18.91 -13.70
C ASN A 29 -24.56 -18.80 -12.22
N SER A 30 -24.64 -17.59 -11.66
CA SER A 30 -24.43 -17.32 -10.23
C SER A 30 -25.28 -18.19 -9.28
N SER A 31 -26.44 -18.70 -9.72
CA SER A 31 -27.27 -19.63 -8.95
C SER A 31 -26.64 -21.02 -8.78
N LEU A 32 -25.69 -21.39 -9.63
CA LEU A 32 -25.00 -22.68 -9.63
C LEU A 32 -23.68 -22.65 -8.84
N VAL A 33 -23.34 -21.54 -8.20
CA VAL A 33 -22.10 -21.41 -7.41
C VAL A 33 -22.01 -22.48 -6.33
N ASP A 34 -23.15 -22.94 -5.82
CA ASP A 34 -23.18 -23.98 -4.80
C ASP A 34 -22.68 -25.35 -5.26
N SER A 35 -22.69 -25.60 -6.57
CA SER A 35 -22.19 -26.82 -7.21
C SER A 35 -20.68 -26.84 -7.44
N ILE A 36 -19.98 -25.72 -7.23
CA ILE A 36 -18.53 -25.66 -7.37
C ILE A 36 -17.89 -26.32 -6.15
N HIS A 37 -17.07 -27.34 -6.39
CA HIS A 37 -16.32 -28.05 -5.35
C HIS A 37 -14.80 -27.96 -5.54
N GLU A 38 -14.33 -27.56 -6.72
CA GLU A 38 -12.93 -27.38 -7.08
C GLU A 38 -12.78 -26.18 -8.01
N ILE A 39 -11.64 -25.48 -7.93
CA ILE A 39 -11.30 -24.35 -8.79
C ILE A 39 -9.86 -24.55 -9.27
N THR A 40 -9.71 -24.78 -10.56
CA THR A 40 -8.40 -24.96 -11.24
C THR A 40 -8.11 -23.84 -12.23
N GLU A 41 -9.10 -23.00 -12.50
CA GLU A 41 -9.03 -21.87 -13.42
C GLU A 41 -8.09 -20.78 -12.89
N LEU A 42 -7.38 -20.13 -13.81
CA LEU A 42 -6.37 -19.12 -13.46
C LEU A 42 -6.98 -17.87 -12.82
N VAL A 43 -8.15 -17.50 -13.30
CA VAL A 43 -8.91 -16.33 -12.87
C VAL A 43 -10.38 -16.72 -12.79
N VAL A 44 -11.04 -16.26 -11.74
CA VAL A 44 -12.50 -16.30 -11.63
C VAL A 44 -13.07 -14.90 -11.81
N ILE A 45 -13.88 -14.71 -12.84
CA ILE A 45 -14.63 -13.49 -13.09
C ILE A 45 -15.96 -13.59 -12.37
N ILE A 46 -16.26 -12.63 -11.50
CA ILE A 46 -17.55 -12.53 -10.80
C ILE A 46 -18.29 -11.32 -11.36
N ASP A 47 -19.34 -11.59 -12.13
CA ASP A 47 -20.16 -10.59 -12.81
C ASP A 47 -21.61 -10.67 -12.32
N VAL A 48 -21.87 -10.02 -11.19
CA VAL A 48 -23.20 -9.93 -10.60
C VAL A 48 -23.58 -8.48 -10.35
N GLU A 49 -24.88 -8.17 -10.43
CA GLU A 49 -25.41 -6.82 -10.19
C GLU A 49 -25.28 -6.42 -8.71
N ASN A 50 -25.57 -7.34 -7.79
CA ASN A 50 -25.47 -7.09 -6.35
C ASN A 50 -24.08 -7.48 -5.81
N ALA A 51 -23.30 -6.51 -5.34
CA ALA A 51 -21.96 -6.83 -4.84
C ALA A 51 -21.91 -7.54 -3.47
N SER A 52 -22.97 -7.52 -2.66
CA SER A 52 -23.05 -8.39 -1.48
C SER A 52 -23.07 -9.86 -1.90
N ASN A 53 -23.84 -10.19 -2.95
CA ASN A 53 -23.81 -11.53 -3.55
C ASN A 53 -22.42 -11.83 -4.13
N GLY A 54 -21.79 -10.87 -4.80
CA GLY A 54 -20.43 -11.02 -5.30
C GLY A 54 -19.42 -11.37 -4.20
N ILE A 55 -19.48 -10.70 -3.05
CA ILE A 55 -18.62 -11.01 -1.89
C ILE A 55 -18.89 -12.43 -1.37
N LYS A 56 -20.15 -12.83 -1.25
CA LYS A 56 -20.52 -14.19 -0.81
C LYS A 56 -19.94 -15.25 -1.74
N ILE A 57 -20.07 -15.05 -3.04
CA ILE A 57 -19.49 -15.93 -4.07
C ILE A 57 -17.97 -15.96 -3.91
N ALA A 58 -17.29 -14.82 -3.88
CA ALA A 58 -15.84 -14.78 -3.74
C ALA A 58 -15.33 -15.47 -2.47
N ASN A 59 -15.98 -15.23 -1.34
CA ASN A 59 -15.63 -15.88 -0.08
C ASN A 59 -15.83 -17.39 -0.12
N LYS A 60 -16.91 -17.86 -0.76
CA LYS A 60 -17.13 -19.29 -0.97
C LYS A 60 -16.06 -19.90 -1.87
N LEU A 61 -15.75 -19.27 -2.99
CA LEU A 61 -14.68 -19.73 -3.89
C LEU A 61 -13.34 -19.79 -3.16
N ARG A 62 -13.04 -18.80 -2.31
CA ARG A 62 -11.81 -18.78 -1.52
C ARG A 62 -11.80 -19.72 -0.32
N MET A 63 -12.95 -20.29 0.07
CA MET A 63 -12.97 -21.45 0.97
C MET A 63 -12.53 -22.72 0.25
N ILE A 64 -12.82 -22.83 -1.05
CA ILE A 64 -12.42 -23.97 -1.89
C ILE A 64 -10.94 -23.84 -2.28
N ASN A 65 -10.58 -22.71 -2.90
CA ASN A 65 -9.21 -22.38 -3.29
C ASN A 65 -8.85 -20.95 -2.81
N PRO A 66 -8.16 -20.82 -1.65
CA PRO A 66 -7.82 -19.53 -1.07
C PRO A 66 -6.93 -18.62 -1.93
N SER A 67 -6.20 -19.16 -2.90
CA SER A 67 -5.29 -18.42 -3.78
C SER A 67 -5.94 -17.90 -5.07
N SER A 68 -7.21 -18.23 -5.30
CA SER A 68 -7.92 -17.85 -6.52
C SER A 68 -7.85 -16.35 -6.81
N ASN A 69 -7.36 -16.01 -8.00
CA ASN A 69 -7.40 -14.65 -8.52
C ASN A 69 -8.83 -14.32 -8.94
N ILE A 70 -9.38 -13.22 -8.43
CA ILE A 70 -10.77 -12.86 -8.66
C ILE A 70 -10.85 -11.49 -9.33
N LEU A 71 -11.55 -11.42 -10.46
CA LEU A 71 -11.90 -10.18 -11.14
C LEU A 71 -13.40 -9.91 -10.98
N PHE A 72 -13.74 -8.82 -10.31
CA PHE A 72 -15.13 -8.38 -10.21
C PHE A 72 -15.51 -7.47 -11.36
N ILE A 73 -16.62 -7.76 -12.03
CA ILE A 73 -17.22 -6.87 -13.01
C ILE A 73 -18.36 -6.11 -12.37
N ASN A 74 -18.17 -4.80 -12.23
CA ASN A 74 -19.08 -4.01 -11.42
C ASN A 74 -19.36 -2.60 -11.99
N ASN A 75 -20.56 -2.08 -11.73
CA ASN A 75 -21.03 -0.80 -12.29
C ASN A 75 -21.09 0.35 -11.28
N PHE A 76 -20.67 0.14 -10.02
CA PHE A 76 -20.88 1.14 -8.98
C PHE A 76 -19.95 2.38 -9.09
N VAL A 77 -20.32 3.43 -8.34
CA VAL A 77 -19.90 4.83 -8.55
C VAL A 77 -19.27 5.46 -7.29
N SER A 78 -19.14 4.74 -6.16
CA SER A 78 -18.88 5.34 -4.84
C SER A 78 -17.62 4.86 -4.11
N SER A 79 -17.05 5.75 -3.30
CA SER A 79 -15.87 5.51 -2.45
C SER A 79 -16.09 4.44 -1.37
N ALA A 80 -17.35 4.14 -1.01
CA ALA A 80 -17.72 3.08 -0.07
C ALA A 80 -17.33 1.67 -0.57
N GLU A 81 -17.03 1.52 -1.87
CA GLU A 81 -16.78 0.24 -2.50
C GLU A 81 -15.42 -0.39 -2.21
N HIS A 82 -14.43 0.39 -1.78
CA HIS A 82 -13.16 -0.21 -1.40
C HIS A 82 -13.28 -1.05 -0.11
N LEU A 83 -14.34 -0.87 0.69
CA LEU A 83 -14.68 -1.77 1.80
C LEU A 83 -15.11 -3.17 1.35
N PHE A 84 -15.45 -3.37 0.07
CA PHE A 84 -15.74 -4.70 -0.45
C PHE A 84 -14.50 -5.59 -0.37
N PHE A 85 -13.32 -5.04 -0.66
CA PHE A 85 -12.06 -5.78 -0.56
C PHE A 85 -11.78 -6.25 0.87
N THR A 86 -12.13 -5.44 1.88
CA THR A 86 -11.88 -5.82 3.28
C THR A 86 -12.81 -6.94 3.76
N LYS A 87 -13.92 -7.20 3.05
CA LYS A 87 -14.86 -8.30 3.33
C LYS A 87 -14.49 -9.61 2.61
N ILE A 88 -13.59 -9.57 1.62
CA ILE A 88 -13.16 -10.77 0.88
C ILE A 88 -11.99 -11.42 1.64
N LYS A 89 -12.15 -12.68 2.03
CA LYS A 89 -11.18 -13.51 2.75
C LYS A 89 -10.17 -14.14 1.78
N GLY A 90 -9.20 -14.92 2.25
CA GLY A 90 -8.21 -15.60 1.40
C GLY A 90 -7.09 -14.68 0.87
N TYR A 91 -6.14 -15.26 0.12
CA TYR A 91 -4.88 -14.62 -0.26
C TYR A 91 -4.64 -14.48 -1.77
N GLY A 92 -5.55 -14.94 -2.62
CA GLY A 92 -5.50 -14.63 -4.04
C GLY A 92 -5.66 -13.13 -4.34
N LYS A 93 -5.25 -12.69 -5.53
CA LYS A 93 -5.41 -11.29 -5.94
C LYS A 93 -6.89 -10.97 -6.20
N THR A 94 -7.26 -9.72 -6.00
CA THR A 94 -8.62 -9.23 -6.33
C THR A 94 -8.50 -7.93 -7.09
N LYS A 95 -9.17 -7.84 -8.23
CA LYS A 95 -9.36 -6.59 -8.97
C LYS A 95 -10.85 -6.32 -9.18
N ILE A 96 -11.20 -5.06 -9.34
CA ILE A 96 -12.53 -4.62 -9.76
C ILE A 96 -12.34 -3.91 -11.10
N LEU A 97 -13.06 -4.36 -12.11
CA LEU A 97 -13.17 -3.70 -13.40
C LEU A 97 -14.54 -3.05 -13.51
N ARG A 98 -14.51 -1.73 -13.76
CA ARG A 98 -15.70 -1.01 -14.19
C ARG A 98 -15.90 -1.22 -15.68
N TRP A 99 -16.79 -2.15 -16.01
CA TRP A 99 -17.03 -2.51 -17.41
C TRP A 99 -17.57 -1.33 -18.23
N ARG A 100 -16.98 -1.16 -19.42
CA ARG A 100 -17.41 -0.19 -20.43
C ARG A 100 -17.32 -0.86 -21.79
N THR A 101 -18.44 -0.88 -22.52
CA THR A 101 -18.50 -1.46 -23.87
C THR A 101 -17.55 -0.76 -24.86
N THR A 102 -17.18 0.49 -24.61
CA THR A 102 -16.24 1.27 -25.43
C THR A 102 -14.78 0.82 -25.29
N TYR A 103 -14.43 0.10 -24.22
CA TYR A 103 -13.06 -0.32 -23.92
C TYR A 103 -13.00 -1.81 -23.52
N PRO A 104 -13.37 -2.73 -24.43
CA PRO A 104 -13.41 -4.16 -24.13
C PRO A 104 -12.05 -4.73 -23.71
N ASP A 105 -10.96 -4.16 -24.22
CA ASP A 105 -9.59 -4.57 -23.93
C ASP A 105 -9.21 -4.40 -22.45
N GLU A 106 -9.91 -3.54 -21.69
CA GLU A 106 -9.70 -3.40 -20.24
C GLU A 106 -9.95 -4.73 -19.50
N LEU A 107 -10.84 -5.57 -20.02
CA LEU A 107 -11.09 -6.90 -19.47
C LEU A 107 -9.86 -7.79 -19.62
N LEU A 108 -9.29 -7.87 -20.83
CA LEU A 108 -8.09 -8.64 -21.11
C LEU A 108 -6.89 -8.13 -20.29
N ILE A 109 -6.72 -6.82 -20.22
CA ILE A 109 -5.68 -6.18 -19.40
C ILE A 109 -5.78 -6.61 -17.93
N ASN A 110 -6.97 -6.55 -17.34
CA ASN A 110 -7.14 -6.91 -15.93
C ASN A 110 -6.95 -8.41 -15.67
N ILE A 111 -7.32 -9.27 -16.63
CA ILE A 111 -7.05 -10.71 -16.58
C ILE A 111 -5.54 -10.95 -16.63
N GLN A 112 -4.84 -10.35 -17.58
CA GLN A 112 -3.40 -10.49 -17.72
C GLN A 112 -2.66 -10.00 -16.48
N ASP A 113 -3.02 -8.84 -15.92
CA ASP A 113 -2.38 -8.34 -14.71
C ASP A 113 -2.62 -9.25 -13.47
N LEU A 114 -3.71 -10.03 -13.46
CA LEU A 114 -3.98 -11.01 -12.39
C LEU A 114 -3.14 -12.28 -12.55
N ILE A 115 -2.91 -12.73 -13.77
CA ILE A 115 -2.15 -13.95 -14.10
C ILE A 115 -0.65 -13.68 -14.06
N HIS A 116 -0.23 -12.57 -14.67
CA HIS A 116 1.15 -12.15 -14.92
C HIS A 116 1.42 -10.76 -14.35
N PRO A 117 1.33 -10.60 -13.02
CA PRO A 117 1.54 -9.31 -12.36
C PRO A 117 2.95 -8.72 -12.59
N GLU A 118 3.93 -9.53 -12.97
CA GLU A 118 5.29 -9.13 -13.30
C GLU A 118 5.41 -8.40 -14.66
N TYR A 119 4.36 -8.42 -15.49
CA TYR A 119 4.26 -7.72 -16.78
C TYR A 119 3.03 -6.78 -16.83
N PRO A 120 2.98 -5.75 -15.98
CA PRO A 120 1.80 -4.91 -15.87
C PRO A 120 1.69 -3.98 -17.07
N SER A 121 0.45 -3.80 -17.52
CA SER A 121 0.18 -3.15 -18.80
C SER A 121 0.08 -1.62 -18.73
N LYS A 122 -0.01 -0.95 -17.56
CA LYS A 122 -0.31 0.51 -17.53
C LYS A 122 0.20 1.45 -16.40
N VAL A 123 0.93 1.07 -15.35
CA VAL A 123 1.42 2.02 -14.31
C VAL A 123 2.70 1.51 -13.65
N SER A 124 3.57 2.40 -13.12
CA SER A 124 4.63 2.03 -12.16
C SER A 124 4.10 1.09 -11.08
N ASP A 125 4.70 -0.09 -10.94
CA ASP A 125 4.20 -1.07 -9.96
C ASP A 125 4.48 -0.62 -8.55
N ILE A 126 5.64 0.01 -8.35
CA ILE A 126 6.17 0.30 -7.02
C ILE A 126 6.64 1.74 -6.97
N ALA A 127 6.12 2.49 -6.01
CA ALA A 127 6.62 3.81 -5.64
C ALA A 127 7.35 3.74 -4.29
N ILE A 128 8.63 4.08 -4.25
CA ILE A 128 9.40 4.21 -3.02
C ILE A 128 9.45 5.69 -2.63
N ILE A 129 8.65 6.08 -1.65
CA ILE A 129 8.44 7.45 -1.17
C ILE A 129 9.40 7.72 -0.01
N ILE A 130 10.23 8.74 -0.17
CA ILE A 130 11.28 9.12 0.77
C ILE A 130 11.00 10.54 1.25
N PRO A 131 10.49 10.72 2.47
CA PRO A 131 10.28 12.03 3.05
C PRO A 131 11.63 12.64 3.43
N VAL A 132 11.84 13.91 3.07
CA VAL A 132 13.06 14.65 3.35
C VAL A 132 12.74 16.02 3.93
N TYR A 133 13.49 16.43 4.96
CA TYR A 133 13.41 17.77 5.52
C TYR A 133 14.75 18.19 6.13
N ASN A 134 15.34 19.25 5.59
CA ASN A 134 16.62 19.80 6.04
C ASN A 134 17.72 18.73 6.20
N GLU A 135 17.95 17.98 5.12
CA GLU A 135 18.87 16.85 5.05
C GLU A 135 20.28 17.26 4.60
N GLU A 136 20.57 18.53 4.34
CA GLU A 136 21.84 19.00 3.74
C GLU A 136 23.07 18.45 4.49
N ALA A 137 23.06 18.54 5.82
CA ALA A 137 24.20 18.12 6.65
C ALA A 137 24.46 16.60 6.64
N ARG A 138 23.47 15.79 6.25
CA ARG A 138 23.57 14.32 6.18
C ARG A 138 23.29 13.77 4.78
N PHE A 139 23.33 14.63 3.76
CA PHE A 139 22.92 14.28 2.41
C PHE A 139 23.78 13.17 1.79
N GLU A 140 25.03 13.01 2.20
CA GLU A 140 25.87 11.87 1.78
C GLU A 140 25.23 10.52 2.14
N LYS A 141 24.59 10.41 3.31
CA LYS A 141 23.86 9.19 3.71
C LYS A 141 22.62 8.97 2.84
N VAL A 142 21.87 10.04 2.58
CA VAL A 142 20.72 10.02 1.67
C VAL A 142 21.16 9.53 0.30
N TYR A 143 22.23 10.10 -0.26
CA TYR A 143 22.78 9.72 -1.56
C TYR A 143 23.19 8.24 -1.62
N ASN A 144 23.90 7.74 -0.60
CA ASN A 144 24.31 6.34 -0.53
C ASN A 144 23.10 5.39 -0.44
N PHE A 145 22.08 5.77 0.32
CA PHE A 145 20.82 5.01 0.40
C PHE A 145 20.09 4.97 -0.95
N ILE A 146 20.08 6.08 -1.68
CA ILE A 146 19.43 6.15 -3.00
C ILE A 146 20.16 5.30 -4.03
N LYS A 147 21.50 5.29 -4.03
CA LYS A 147 22.29 4.38 -4.88
C LYS A 147 21.92 2.91 -4.64
N LYS A 148 21.85 2.53 -3.38
CA LYS A 148 21.42 1.21 -2.92
C LYS A 148 20.02 0.85 -3.41
N LEU A 149 19.06 1.76 -3.27
CA LEU A 149 17.69 1.57 -3.77
C LEU A 149 17.62 1.45 -5.29
N LYS A 150 18.40 2.26 -6.03
CA LYS A 150 18.48 2.16 -7.50
C LYS A 150 18.98 0.78 -7.94
N ILE A 151 19.98 0.22 -7.24
CA ILE A 151 20.46 -1.14 -7.52
C ILE A 151 19.34 -2.16 -7.32
N LEU A 152 18.62 -2.09 -6.18
CA LEU A 152 17.49 -2.99 -5.92
C LEU A 152 16.43 -2.91 -7.01
N VAL A 153 16.00 -1.68 -7.32
CA VAL A 153 14.96 -1.40 -8.32
C VAL A 153 15.35 -1.99 -9.67
N ASN A 154 16.55 -1.69 -10.16
CA ASN A 154 17.02 -2.15 -11.46
C ASN A 154 17.21 -3.67 -11.55
N GLN A 155 17.54 -4.33 -10.45
CA GLN A 155 17.83 -5.77 -10.46
C GLN A 155 16.61 -6.64 -10.14
N SER A 156 15.65 -6.11 -9.38
CA SER A 156 14.57 -6.92 -8.78
C SER A 156 13.18 -6.61 -9.31
N PHE A 157 12.99 -5.46 -9.96
CA PHE A 157 11.66 -5.00 -10.35
C PHE A 157 11.65 -4.43 -11.77
N THR A 158 10.66 -4.83 -12.56
CA THR A 158 10.50 -4.36 -13.94
C THR A 158 10.10 -2.88 -13.99
N ASN A 159 9.34 -2.41 -13.01
CA ASN A 159 8.78 -1.06 -13.01
C ASN A 159 8.65 -0.48 -11.60
N ALA A 160 9.71 0.17 -11.11
CA ALA A 160 9.70 0.86 -9.83
C ALA A 160 10.36 2.24 -9.93
N SER A 161 9.85 3.18 -9.14
CA SER A 161 10.33 4.56 -9.11
C SER A 161 10.50 5.05 -7.68
N ILE A 162 11.46 5.92 -7.45
CA ILE A 162 11.78 6.53 -6.17
C ILE A 162 11.33 7.98 -6.21
N TYR A 163 10.65 8.42 -5.16
CA TYR A 163 10.06 9.75 -5.05
C TYR A 163 10.59 10.43 -3.79
N PHE A 164 11.35 11.50 -3.97
CA PHE A 164 11.64 12.41 -2.86
C PHE A 164 10.42 13.29 -2.63
N VAL A 165 9.92 13.34 -1.38
CA VAL A 165 8.87 14.29 -1.01
C VAL A 165 9.46 15.24 0.04
N ASN A 166 9.85 16.42 -0.42
CA ASN A 166 10.48 17.45 0.38
C ASN A 166 9.44 18.23 1.19
N ASP A 167 9.54 18.16 2.51
CA ASP A 167 8.62 18.78 3.47
C ASP A 167 8.92 20.28 3.67
N GLY A 168 9.16 21.03 2.59
CA GLY A 168 9.47 22.46 2.63
C GLY A 168 10.79 22.79 3.32
N SER A 169 11.88 22.10 2.94
CA SER A 169 13.24 22.36 3.44
C SER A 169 13.65 23.81 3.24
N LYS A 170 14.41 24.37 4.20
CA LYS A 170 14.94 25.74 4.17
C LYS A 170 16.44 25.82 3.91
N ASP A 171 17.09 24.68 3.84
CA ASP A 171 18.51 24.52 3.56
C ASP A 171 18.72 24.13 2.07
N ASN A 172 19.92 23.68 1.68
CA ASN A 172 20.17 23.30 0.29
C ASN A 172 19.65 21.90 -0.11
N THR A 173 18.80 21.24 0.70
CA THR A 173 18.28 19.89 0.42
C THR A 173 17.65 19.78 -0.97
N GLN A 174 16.76 20.71 -1.36
CA GLN A 174 16.10 20.65 -2.67
C GLN A 174 17.14 20.73 -3.80
N LYS A 175 18.07 21.67 -3.74
CA LYS A 175 19.14 21.83 -4.75
C LYS A 175 20.00 20.58 -4.88
N LEU A 176 20.23 19.86 -3.78
CA LEU A 176 20.99 18.62 -3.81
C LEU A 176 20.18 17.48 -4.45
N ILE A 177 18.87 17.42 -4.23
CA ILE A 177 17.96 16.48 -4.91
C ILE A 177 17.89 16.79 -6.41
N ASP A 178 17.76 18.06 -6.79
CA ASP A 178 17.72 18.50 -8.19
C ASP A 178 18.96 18.03 -8.95
N LYS A 179 20.15 18.17 -8.34
CA LYS A 179 21.41 17.65 -8.92
C LYS A 179 21.41 16.13 -9.12
N LEU A 180 20.76 15.37 -8.24
CA LEU A 180 20.64 13.91 -8.40
C LEU A 180 19.71 13.55 -9.55
N LEU A 181 18.61 14.29 -9.70
CA LEU A 181 17.66 14.13 -10.80
C LEU A 181 18.30 14.48 -12.14
N GLU A 182 19.03 15.59 -12.21
CA GLU A 182 19.78 16.01 -13.41
C GLU A 182 20.78 14.93 -13.84
N ALA A 183 21.59 14.42 -12.91
CA ALA A 183 22.57 13.37 -13.20
C ALA A 183 21.90 12.07 -13.70
N GLU A 184 20.74 11.70 -13.15
CA GLU A 184 20.01 10.53 -13.65
C GLU A 184 19.37 10.77 -15.02
N TYR A 185 18.85 11.96 -15.26
CA TYR A 185 18.26 12.30 -16.55
C TYR A 185 19.29 12.19 -17.68
N GLU A 186 20.53 12.63 -17.43
CA GLU A 186 21.65 12.44 -18.36
C GLU A 186 21.97 10.96 -18.62
N GLU A 187 21.96 10.10 -17.59
CA GLU A 187 22.17 8.65 -17.73
C GLU A 187 21.03 7.93 -18.47
N THR A 188 19.76 8.30 -18.20
CA THR A 188 18.56 7.59 -18.70
C THR A 188 18.17 7.95 -20.12
N ASN A 189 18.44 9.18 -20.57
CA ASN A 189 18.29 9.59 -21.97
C ASN A 189 19.16 8.75 -22.93
N ILE A 190 20.20 8.10 -22.41
CA ILE A 190 21.08 7.22 -23.20
C ILE A 190 20.47 5.81 -23.34
N ILE A 191 19.61 5.37 -22.40
CA ILE A 191 19.30 3.94 -22.21
C ILE A 191 17.79 3.60 -22.33
N SER A 192 16.86 4.42 -21.81
CA SER A 192 15.46 3.95 -21.65
C SER A 192 14.34 5.01 -21.59
N ASN A 193 14.62 6.30 -21.78
CA ASN A 193 13.59 7.38 -21.84
C ASN A 193 12.64 7.51 -20.62
N GLN A 194 12.91 6.85 -19.49
CA GLN A 194 12.11 6.99 -18.26
C GLN A 194 13.01 7.19 -17.03
N SER A 195 12.82 8.31 -16.34
CA SER A 195 13.49 8.64 -15.07
C SER A 195 12.92 7.79 -13.94
N GLN A 196 13.79 7.19 -13.13
CA GLN A 196 13.39 6.40 -11.96
C GLN A 196 13.27 7.26 -10.71
N LEU A 197 14.02 8.37 -10.61
CA LEU A 197 13.92 9.35 -9.55
C LEU A 197 12.96 10.46 -9.96
N ASN A 198 12.18 10.90 -8.96
CA ASN A 198 11.19 11.95 -9.07
C ASN A 198 11.20 12.78 -7.78
N THR A 199 10.62 13.99 -7.82
CA THR A 199 10.50 14.83 -6.62
C THR A 199 9.17 15.58 -6.57
N TYR A 200 8.69 15.77 -5.34
CA TYR A 200 7.62 16.70 -4.98
C TYR A 200 8.12 17.60 -3.86
N GLU A 201 7.71 18.87 -3.86
CA GLU A 201 8.08 19.84 -2.84
C GLU A 201 6.81 20.47 -2.23
N LEU A 202 6.74 20.43 -0.89
CA LEU A 202 5.69 21.08 -0.12
C LEU A 202 6.06 22.53 0.19
N GLN A 203 5.04 23.39 0.27
CA GLN A 203 5.24 24.82 0.54
C GLN A 203 5.70 25.12 1.96
N TYR A 204 5.44 24.23 2.92
CA TYR A 204 5.79 24.41 4.33
C TYR A 204 5.99 23.06 5.02
N ASN A 205 6.73 23.07 6.14
CA ASN A 205 7.01 21.90 6.95
C ASN A 205 5.77 21.39 7.70
N THR A 206 5.39 20.15 7.39
CA THR A 206 4.27 19.40 7.98
C THR A 206 4.69 18.33 8.97
N ARG A 207 5.99 18.16 9.23
CA ARG A 207 6.59 17.18 10.14
C ARG A 207 6.27 15.73 9.73
N LYS A 208 6.51 15.38 8.47
CA LYS A 208 6.28 14.05 7.83
C LYS A 208 4.86 13.78 7.31
N ALA A 209 3.81 14.22 8.01
CA ALA A 209 2.44 13.87 7.60
C ALA A 209 2.07 14.34 6.18
N GLY A 210 2.41 15.59 5.83
CA GLY A 210 2.17 16.13 4.49
C GLY A 210 2.89 15.35 3.41
N THR A 211 4.11 14.86 3.67
CA THR A 211 4.83 14.04 2.70
C THR A 211 4.13 12.73 2.37
N TYR A 212 3.42 12.14 3.34
CA TYR A 212 2.64 10.92 3.13
C TYR A 212 1.36 11.22 2.37
N VAL A 213 0.67 12.30 2.74
CA VAL A 213 -0.55 12.74 2.06
C VAL A 213 -0.25 13.05 0.60
N GLU A 214 0.78 13.86 0.33
CA GLU A 214 1.23 14.23 -1.02
C GLU A 214 1.65 13.01 -1.83
N GLY A 215 2.45 12.12 -1.23
CA GLY A 215 2.87 10.89 -1.89
C GLY A 215 1.68 10.00 -2.27
N ILE A 216 0.67 9.88 -1.39
CA ILE A 216 -0.52 9.07 -1.66
C ILE A 216 -1.44 9.75 -2.69
N SER A 217 -1.57 11.08 -2.67
CA SER A 217 -2.46 11.81 -3.57
C SER A 217 -1.92 11.94 -4.99
N SER A 218 -0.60 12.09 -5.13
CA SER A 218 0.02 12.54 -6.38
C SER A 218 0.69 11.39 -7.15
N ILE A 219 1.01 10.27 -6.48
CA ILE A 219 1.69 9.13 -7.11
C ILE A 219 0.69 8.00 -7.35
N ASN A 220 0.60 7.53 -8.59
CA ASN A 220 -0.17 6.34 -8.92
C ASN A 220 0.78 5.13 -8.97
N ALA A 221 0.60 4.19 -8.04
CA ALA A 221 1.36 2.93 -8.02
C ALA A 221 0.52 1.79 -7.43
N SER A 222 0.84 0.55 -7.81
CA SER A 222 0.20 -0.65 -7.27
C SER A 222 0.59 -0.89 -5.81
N VAL A 223 1.85 -0.60 -5.47
CA VAL A 223 2.44 -0.66 -4.13
C VAL A 223 3.17 0.65 -3.85
N MET A 224 2.95 1.21 -2.66
CA MET A 224 3.67 2.39 -2.17
C MET A 224 4.47 2.00 -0.93
N ILE A 225 5.78 2.20 -0.96
CA ILE A 225 6.69 2.01 0.16
C ILE A 225 7.07 3.38 0.71
N PHE A 226 6.94 3.58 2.02
CA PHE A 226 7.48 4.74 2.71
C PHE A 226 8.71 4.29 3.50
N VAL A 227 9.80 5.02 3.33
CA VAL A 227 11.06 4.73 4.04
C VAL A 227 11.81 6.02 4.34
N ASP A 228 12.32 6.16 5.57
CA ASP A 228 13.08 7.34 5.97
C ASP A 228 14.41 7.42 5.18
N ALA A 229 14.90 8.64 4.93
CA ALA A 229 16.03 8.91 4.03
C ALA A 229 17.43 8.57 4.59
N ASP A 230 17.53 8.06 5.82
CA ASP A 230 18.78 8.03 6.59
C ASP A 230 19.55 6.70 6.57
N ASP A 231 19.32 5.86 5.55
CA ASP A 231 19.94 4.53 5.37
C ASP A 231 19.76 3.61 6.60
N SER A 232 18.72 3.85 7.39
CA SER A 232 18.50 3.10 8.63
C SER A 232 17.97 1.69 8.41
N PHE A 233 17.49 1.36 7.21
CA PHE A 233 16.83 0.08 6.91
C PHE A 233 17.60 -0.71 5.87
N ASP A 234 17.63 -2.03 6.05
CA ASP A 234 18.21 -2.96 5.07
C ASP A 234 17.34 -2.97 3.79
N ILE A 235 17.99 -2.91 2.64
CA ILE A 235 17.35 -2.93 1.32
C ILE A 235 16.55 -4.24 1.16
N ASP A 236 17.09 -5.34 1.69
CA ASP A 236 16.43 -6.65 1.64
C ASP A 236 15.08 -6.62 2.37
N ASP A 237 14.94 -5.81 3.41
CA ASP A 237 13.68 -5.68 4.14
C ASP A 237 12.64 -4.88 3.33
N ILE A 238 13.08 -3.91 2.52
CA ILE A 238 12.23 -3.20 1.56
C ILE A 238 11.70 -4.17 0.49
N ALA A 239 12.60 -4.98 -0.09
CA ALA A 239 12.25 -5.98 -1.09
C ALA A 239 11.24 -7.02 -0.54
N LYS A 240 11.45 -7.50 0.69
CA LYS A 240 10.52 -8.42 1.37
C LYS A 240 9.12 -7.81 1.52
N ILE A 241 9.03 -6.55 1.95
CA ILE A 241 7.74 -5.87 2.11
C ILE A 241 7.00 -5.78 0.76
N ILE A 242 7.71 -5.36 -0.30
CA ILE A 242 7.14 -5.30 -1.66
C ILE A 242 6.60 -6.66 -2.08
N ASN A 243 7.40 -7.73 -1.94
CA ASN A 243 7.00 -9.07 -2.34
C ASN A 243 5.79 -9.58 -1.55
N ILE A 244 5.72 -9.30 -0.24
CA ILE A 244 4.57 -9.66 0.59
C ILE A 244 3.31 -8.92 0.14
N LEU A 245 3.38 -7.63 -0.15
CA LEU A 245 2.23 -6.86 -0.66
C LEU A 245 1.78 -7.38 -2.03
N ASN A 246 2.73 -7.74 -2.89
CA ASN A 246 2.45 -8.31 -4.21
C ASN A 246 1.76 -9.68 -4.16
N THR A 247 1.79 -10.39 -3.03
CA THR A 247 0.96 -11.60 -2.85
C THR A 247 -0.54 -11.30 -2.86
N GLY A 248 -0.96 -10.07 -2.51
CA GLY A 248 -2.36 -9.66 -2.43
C GLY A 248 -3.07 -9.99 -1.11
N TYR A 249 -2.40 -10.63 -0.15
CA TYR A 249 -2.99 -10.98 1.15
C TYR A 249 -2.98 -9.85 2.17
N TYR A 250 -1.96 -9.00 2.17
CA TYR A 250 -1.85 -7.89 3.11
C TYR A 250 -2.10 -6.57 2.38
N ASP A 251 -2.83 -5.68 3.04
CA ASP A 251 -3.09 -4.33 2.55
C ASP A 251 -1.99 -3.37 3.02
N ILE A 252 -1.40 -3.68 4.18
CA ILE A 252 -0.36 -2.91 4.85
C ILE A 252 0.69 -3.87 5.41
N VAL A 253 1.97 -3.53 5.23
CA VAL A 253 3.06 -4.19 5.94
C VAL A 253 3.91 -3.11 6.62
N VAL A 254 4.16 -3.26 7.91
CA VAL A 254 4.96 -2.31 8.70
C VAL A 254 6.19 -3.02 9.26
N GLY A 255 7.35 -2.38 9.15
CA GLY A 255 8.54 -2.86 9.83
C GLY A 255 8.37 -2.71 11.35
N THR A 256 8.98 -3.60 12.12
CA THR A 256 9.26 -3.37 13.55
C THR A 256 10.75 -3.52 13.74
N LYS A 257 11.35 -2.61 14.50
CA LYS A 257 12.76 -2.75 14.83
C LYS A 257 12.93 -4.02 15.66
N ASP A 258 13.85 -4.89 15.26
CA ASP A 258 14.20 -6.05 16.06
C ASP A 258 14.74 -5.61 17.44
N PHE A 259 14.44 -6.39 18.48
CA PHE A 259 14.86 -6.14 19.86
C PHE A 259 16.38 -6.21 20.03
N SER A 260 17.10 -6.66 19.00
CA SER A 260 18.56 -6.82 18.92
C SER A 260 19.36 -5.51 18.80
N ALA A 261 18.71 -4.34 18.74
CA ALA A 261 19.39 -3.05 18.71
C ALA A 261 20.27 -2.83 19.96
N ALA A 262 21.54 -3.23 19.87
CA ALA A 262 22.59 -2.90 20.81
C ALA A 262 22.70 -1.36 20.92
N ASN A 263 23.03 -0.85 22.12
CA ASN A 263 23.27 0.57 22.42
C ASN A 263 22.07 1.50 22.65
N ARG A 264 20.84 0.98 22.84
CA ARG A 264 19.74 1.84 23.33
C ARG A 264 19.79 2.04 24.84
N SER A 265 19.74 3.31 25.27
CA SER A 265 19.60 3.65 26.69
C SER A 265 18.34 3.02 27.29
N PHE A 266 18.44 2.59 28.55
CA PHE A 266 17.33 1.97 29.29
C PHE A 266 16.08 2.85 29.30
N LEU A 267 16.25 4.17 29.47
CA LEU A 267 15.16 5.14 29.44
C LEU A 267 14.44 5.17 28.08
N ARG A 268 15.16 5.15 26.96
CA ARG A 268 14.55 5.14 25.62
C ARG A 268 13.77 3.83 25.39
N ARG A 269 14.27 2.70 25.90
CA ARG A 269 13.55 1.42 25.87
C ARG A 269 12.26 1.46 26.68
N LEU A 270 12.30 2.03 27.89
CA LEU A 270 11.14 2.17 28.77
C LEU A 270 10.06 3.08 28.14
N VAL A 271 10.46 4.25 27.63
CA VAL A 271 9.54 5.19 26.95
C VAL A 271 8.90 4.52 25.73
N SER A 272 9.70 3.82 24.92
CA SER A 272 9.20 3.07 23.76
C SER A 272 8.22 1.97 24.16
N PHE A 273 8.46 1.26 25.28
CA PHE A 273 7.55 0.26 25.82
C PHE A 273 6.20 0.86 26.22
N PHE A 274 6.19 1.94 27.01
CA PHE A 274 4.95 2.59 27.41
C PHE A 274 4.20 3.21 26.23
N LYS A 275 4.90 3.81 25.26
CA LYS A 275 4.30 4.31 24.02
C LYS A 275 3.59 3.18 23.27
N ARG A 276 4.23 2.03 23.08
CA ARG A 276 3.61 0.86 22.42
C ARG A 276 2.39 0.35 23.19
N LEU A 277 2.47 0.30 24.52
CA LEU A 277 1.34 -0.14 25.35
C LEU A 277 0.14 0.80 25.19
N LEU A 278 0.39 2.12 25.15
CA LEU A 278 -0.64 3.14 24.99
C LEU A 278 -1.26 3.13 23.58
N THR A 279 -0.46 2.90 22.53
CA THR A 279 -0.97 2.90 21.14
C THR A 279 -1.61 1.59 20.73
N LYS A 280 -1.26 0.45 21.35
CA LYS A 280 -1.75 -0.89 20.97
C LYS A 280 -3.29 -0.97 20.78
N PRO A 281 -4.14 -0.36 21.62
CA PRO A 281 -5.59 -0.36 21.41
C PRO A 281 -6.04 0.33 20.12
N LEU A 282 -5.21 1.17 19.52
CA LEU A 282 -5.47 1.90 18.27
C LEU A 282 -4.99 1.14 17.03
N LEU A 283 -4.21 0.07 17.18
CA LEU A 283 -3.59 -0.62 16.06
C LEU A 283 -4.43 -1.80 15.54
N PRO A 284 -4.25 -2.20 14.26
CA PRO A 284 -4.80 -3.45 13.73
C PRO A 284 -4.31 -4.67 14.54
N LYS A 285 -5.06 -5.78 14.47
CA LYS A 285 -4.68 -7.02 15.17
C LYS A 285 -3.32 -7.50 14.67
N GLY A 286 -2.42 -7.85 15.58
CA GLY A 286 -1.08 -8.34 15.26
C GLY A 286 -0.01 -7.24 15.11
N ILE A 287 -0.41 -5.97 15.14
CA ILE A 287 0.52 -4.83 15.10
C ILE A 287 0.76 -4.31 16.53
N TYR A 288 2.04 -4.14 16.86
CA TYR A 288 2.52 -3.70 18.17
C TYR A 288 3.37 -2.44 18.08
N ASP A 289 4.01 -2.20 16.93
CA ASP A 289 4.78 -1.01 16.63
C ASP A 289 4.26 -0.42 15.31
N SER A 290 3.85 0.84 15.36
CA SER A 290 3.35 1.58 14.18
C SER A 290 4.33 2.64 13.71
N GLN A 291 5.29 3.04 14.55
CA GLN A 291 6.06 4.28 14.38
C GLN A 291 7.43 4.03 13.74
N THR A 292 7.53 3.00 12.92
CA THR A 292 8.75 2.70 12.19
C THR A 292 8.79 3.48 10.89
N GLY A 293 10.01 3.83 10.48
CA GLY A 293 10.25 4.56 9.24
C GLY A 293 9.89 3.77 7.98
N LEU A 294 9.91 2.43 8.04
CA LEU A 294 9.67 1.55 6.90
C LEU A 294 8.28 0.90 6.94
N LYS A 295 7.50 1.14 5.89
CA LYS A 295 6.17 0.56 5.71
C LYS A 295 5.77 0.52 4.24
N GLY A 296 4.88 -0.39 3.87
CA GLY A 296 4.31 -0.46 2.55
C GLY A 296 2.79 -0.63 2.59
N ILE A 297 2.11 -0.06 1.61
CA ILE A 297 0.66 -0.14 1.43
C ILE A 297 0.31 -0.44 -0.04
N THR A 298 -0.84 -1.08 -0.26
CA THR A 298 -1.37 -1.27 -1.62
C THR A 298 -2.10 -0.01 -2.13
N SER A 299 -2.26 0.11 -3.45
CA SER A 299 -3.04 1.20 -4.09
C SER A 299 -4.47 1.31 -3.55
N ASN A 300 -5.12 0.17 -3.30
CA ASN A 300 -6.47 0.16 -2.76
C ASN A 300 -6.50 0.65 -1.31
N CYS A 301 -5.49 0.27 -0.53
CA CYS A 301 -5.34 0.77 0.83
C CYS A 301 -5.10 2.28 0.85
N SER A 302 -4.21 2.78 -0.01
CA SER A 302 -3.85 4.19 -0.07
C SER A 302 -5.04 5.09 -0.41
N LYS A 303 -5.84 4.72 -1.42
CA LYS A 303 -7.07 5.43 -1.82
C LYS A 303 -8.12 5.52 -0.71
N LEU A 304 -8.19 4.50 0.14
CA LEU A 304 -9.11 4.45 1.28
C LEU A 304 -8.61 5.19 2.51
N LEU A 305 -7.30 5.23 2.71
CA LEU A 305 -6.68 5.97 3.80
C LEU A 305 -6.77 7.47 3.53
N LEU A 306 -6.48 7.90 2.31
CA LEU A 306 -6.28 9.31 1.94
C LEU A 306 -7.37 10.26 2.44
N PRO A 307 -8.68 9.99 2.30
CA PRO A 307 -9.74 10.92 2.74
C PRO A 307 -9.78 11.15 4.27
N HIS A 308 -9.06 10.33 5.04
CA HIS A 308 -9.05 10.34 6.49
C HIS A 308 -7.69 10.72 7.08
N LEU A 309 -6.64 10.85 6.26
CA LEU A 309 -5.32 11.28 6.70
C LEU A 309 -5.27 12.80 6.81
N HIS A 310 -4.62 13.32 7.84
CA HIS A 310 -4.50 14.76 8.05
C HIS A 310 -3.03 15.18 8.13
N GLU A 311 -2.63 16.13 7.28
CA GLU A 311 -1.28 16.72 7.29
C GLU A 311 -0.90 17.34 8.64
N ASN A 312 -1.90 17.79 9.41
CA ASN A 312 -1.66 18.43 10.71
C ASN A 312 -1.37 17.44 11.86
N THR A 313 -1.29 16.13 11.58
CA THR A 313 -0.87 15.12 12.57
C THR A 313 0.65 15.08 12.75
N GLY A 314 1.40 15.58 11.77
CA GLY A 314 2.86 15.57 11.76
C GLY A 314 3.45 14.18 12.02
N LEU A 315 4.32 14.07 13.02
CA LEU A 315 5.07 12.85 13.31
C LEU A 315 4.20 11.65 13.72
N ALA A 316 2.90 11.86 13.94
CA ALA A 316 1.97 10.80 14.31
C ALA A 316 1.13 10.26 13.14
N ILE A 317 1.43 10.67 11.90
CA ILE A 317 0.77 10.14 10.71
C ILE A 317 0.79 8.61 10.66
N ASP A 318 1.87 7.99 11.13
CA ASP A 318 2.01 6.54 11.19
C ASP A 318 0.97 5.89 12.11
N LEU A 319 0.70 6.52 13.25
CA LEU A 319 -0.32 6.07 14.19
C LEU A 319 -1.73 6.36 13.66
N GLU A 320 -1.94 7.52 13.03
CA GLU A 320 -3.20 7.86 12.38
C GLU A 320 -3.56 6.84 11.30
N MET A 321 -2.62 6.57 10.40
CA MET A 321 -2.77 5.60 9.33
C MET A 321 -3.12 4.21 9.87
N MET A 322 -2.45 3.74 10.93
CA MET A 322 -2.78 2.45 11.56
C MET A 322 -4.15 2.47 12.27
N TYR A 323 -4.54 3.59 12.87
CA TYR A 323 -5.84 3.73 13.50
C TYR A 323 -6.98 3.67 12.48
N ILE A 324 -6.84 4.38 11.36
CA ILE A 324 -7.78 4.31 10.24
C ILE A 324 -7.79 2.90 9.66
N ALA A 325 -6.62 2.29 9.45
CA ALA A 325 -6.52 0.93 8.96
C ALA A 325 -7.24 -0.09 9.85
N LYS A 326 -7.15 0.08 11.18
CA LYS A 326 -7.93 -0.72 12.13
C LYS A 326 -9.42 -0.51 11.95
N LYS A 327 -9.86 0.75 11.85
CA LYS A 327 -11.29 1.10 11.66
C LYS A 327 -11.85 0.53 10.36
N LEU A 328 -11.05 0.47 9.31
CA LEU A 328 -11.39 -0.08 8.00
C LEU A 328 -11.18 -1.61 7.89
N ASN A 329 -10.68 -2.27 8.95
CA ASN A 329 -10.35 -3.70 8.99
C ASN A 329 -9.33 -4.15 7.93
N PHE A 330 -8.33 -3.32 7.64
CA PHE A 330 -7.24 -3.75 6.77
C PHE A 330 -6.41 -4.88 7.36
N ARG A 331 -5.95 -5.76 6.47
CA ARG A 331 -5.04 -6.85 6.77
C ARG A 331 -3.63 -6.27 6.87
N ALA A 332 -3.17 -6.08 8.11
CA ALA A 332 -1.84 -5.57 8.39
C ALA A 332 -0.89 -6.67 8.86
N LEU A 333 0.35 -6.64 8.39
CA LEU A 333 1.44 -7.49 8.88
C LEU A 333 2.53 -6.63 9.51
N GLN A 334 3.09 -7.09 10.63
CA GLN A 334 4.30 -6.53 11.21
C GLN A 334 5.49 -7.47 10.92
N LEU A 335 6.55 -6.94 10.32
CA LEU A 335 7.78 -7.70 10.03
C LEU A 335 8.95 -7.21 10.86
N PRO A 336 9.75 -8.09 11.49
CA PRO A 336 11.01 -7.68 12.06
C PRO A 336 11.94 -7.20 10.94
N VAL A 337 12.47 -6.00 11.09
CA VAL A 337 13.42 -5.40 10.15
C VAL A 337 14.69 -5.00 10.89
N LYS A 338 15.82 -5.16 10.20
CA LYS A 338 17.10 -4.67 10.71
C LYS A 338 17.07 -3.15 10.63
N CYS A 339 17.33 -2.51 11.77
CA CYS A 339 17.38 -1.06 11.83
C CYS A 339 18.61 -0.60 12.59
N ILE A 340 19.42 0.24 11.95
CA ILE A 340 20.58 0.87 12.56
C ILE A 340 20.12 2.21 13.13
N ASP A 341 20.29 2.42 14.43
CA ASP A 341 19.96 3.72 15.04
C ASP A 341 21.03 4.74 14.66
N GLN A 342 20.64 5.80 13.94
CA GLN A 342 21.49 6.94 13.63
C GLN A 342 21.47 7.95 14.80
N GLU A 343 22.62 8.53 15.13
CA GLU A 343 22.75 9.58 16.15
C GLU A 343 22.14 10.92 15.68
N GLY A 344 21.62 11.73 16.61
CA GLY A 344 21.13 13.09 16.32
C GLY A 344 19.69 13.41 16.77
N SER A 345 18.99 12.46 17.40
CA SER A 345 17.62 12.68 17.89
C SER A 345 17.62 13.51 19.20
N HIS A 346 17.48 14.83 19.10
CA HIS A 346 17.19 15.72 20.22
C HIS A 346 15.72 15.58 20.67
N VAL A 347 15.38 14.49 21.35
CA VAL A 347 14.03 14.22 21.87
C VAL A 347 13.94 14.67 23.32
N ASN A 348 13.05 15.63 23.60
CA ASN A 348 12.73 16.02 24.97
C ASN A 348 11.60 15.10 25.48
N ILE A 349 12.00 14.05 26.20
CA ILE A 349 11.14 12.93 26.60
C ILE A 349 9.79 13.38 27.19
N ILE A 350 9.78 14.39 28.07
CA ILE A 350 8.57 14.83 28.78
C ILE A 350 7.66 15.64 27.85
N LYS A 351 8.20 16.66 27.19
CA LYS A 351 7.45 17.53 26.28
C LYS A 351 6.85 16.73 25.12
N ASP A 352 7.61 15.77 24.60
CA ASP A 352 7.20 14.94 23.47
C ASP A 352 6.16 13.91 23.91
N SER A 353 6.22 13.40 25.15
CA SER A 353 5.20 12.48 25.67
C SER A 353 3.84 13.16 25.90
N ILE A 354 3.82 14.38 26.44
CA ILE A 354 2.55 15.14 26.62
C ILE A 354 1.94 15.49 25.26
N SER A 355 2.77 15.97 24.33
CA SER A 355 2.35 16.28 22.96
C SER A 355 1.77 15.05 22.28
N PHE A 356 2.39 13.89 22.49
CA PHE A 356 1.93 12.62 21.95
C PHE A 356 0.56 12.18 22.49
N ILE A 357 0.28 12.36 23.79
CA ILE A 357 -1.04 12.06 24.37
C ILE A 357 -2.12 12.98 23.76
N LYS A 358 -1.84 14.28 23.62
CA LYS A 358 -2.77 15.23 22.98
C LYS A 358 -3.10 14.82 21.55
N ILE A 359 -2.07 14.38 20.81
CA ILE A 359 -2.23 13.86 19.46
C ILE A 359 -3.14 12.62 19.47
N ILE A 360 -2.91 11.65 20.36
CA ILE A 360 -3.78 10.47 20.46
C ILE A 360 -5.25 10.86 20.69
N LEU A 361 -5.51 11.78 21.62
CA LEU A 361 -6.87 12.25 21.89
C LEU A 361 -7.49 12.95 20.67
N LYS A 362 -6.71 13.77 19.95
CA LYS A 362 -7.13 14.39 18.70
C LYS A 362 -7.45 13.33 17.65
N LEU A 363 -6.59 12.33 17.45
CA LEU A 363 -6.81 11.23 16.50
C LEU A 363 -8.10 10.48 16.80
N ILE A 364 -8.32 10.10 18.06
CA ILE A 364 -9.54 9.39 18.46
C ILE A 364 -10.78 10.27 18.21
N THR A 365 -10.69 11.57 18.45
CA THR A 365 -11.83 12.50 18.32
C THR A 365 -12.17 12.78 16.85
N VAL A 366 -11.17 13.11 16.03
CA VAL A 366 -11.33 13.43 14.60
C VAL A 366 -11.80 12.19 13.83
N ASN A 367 -11.20 11.04 14.12
CA ASN A 367 -11.49 9.80 13.43
C ASN A 367 -12.55 8.95 14.16
N ARG A 368 -13.28 9.54 15.12
CA ARG A 368 -14.34 8.86 15.90
C ARG A 368 -15.46 8.36 14.99
N ASN A 369 -15.86 9.22 14.05
CA ASN A 369 -16.96 9.00 13.11
C ASN A 369 -16.54 8.15 11.90
N ILE A 370 -15.30 7.67 11.86
CA ILE A 370 -14.96 6.53 11.00
C ILE A 370 -15.65 5.32 11.62
N SER A 371 -16.90 5.18 11.24
CA SER A 371 -17.80 4.07 11.53
C SER A 371 -18.42 3.66 10.21
N PHE A 372 -18.07 2.47 9.74
CA PHE A 372 -18.92 1.75 8.81
C PHE A 372 -19.71 0.74 9.63
N ASP A 373 -21.02 0.77 9.43
CA ASP A 373 -22.00 0.17 10.31
C ASP A 373 -21.70 -1.32 10.52
N LYS A 374 -21.56 -1.72 11.78
CA LYS A 374 -21.43 -3.13 12.17
C LYS A 374 -22.75 -3.89 12.02
N ASN A 375 -23.85 -3.23 11.66
CA ASN A 375 -25.14 -3.90 11.47
C ASN A 375 -25.28 -4.64 10.12
N ASP A 376 -24.29 -4.56 9.24
CA ASP A 376 -24.16 -5.48 8.09
C ASP A 376 -23.46 -6.82 8.47
N ILE A 377 -23.23 -7.09 9.77
CA ILE A 377 -22.45 -8.24 10.28
C ILE A 377 -23.32 -9.50 10.52
N SER A 378 -24.55 -9.52 10.02
CA SER A 378 -25.37 -10.74 9.94
C SER A 378 -25.83 -11.02 8.52
N LEU A 379 -24.94 -11.55 7.67
CA LEU A 379 -25.32 -12.24 6.43
C LEU A 379 -24.33 -13.36 6.08
#